data_AF-A0A840Z360-F1
#
_entry.id   AF-A0A840Z360-F1
#
_cell.length_a   1.000
_cell.length_b   1.000
_cell.length_c   1.000
_cell.angle_alpha   90.00
_cell.angle_beta   90.00
_cell.angle_gamma   90.00
#
_symmetry.space_group_name_H-M   'P 1'
#
loop_
_entity.id
_entity.type
_entity.pdbx_description
1 polymer ?
#
loop_
_entity_poly.entity_id
_entity_poly.type
_entity_poly.pdbx_seq_one_letter_code
_entity_poly.pdbx_strand_id
1 'polypeptide(L)'
;MTQILTKAPHDAFKRIRRSDMASAAFEPVEAPRGLQTFSGDDDRRRLTGAAVKAVLRLVEAWGGSNAEGAVLLGVSESTWDRMKAGTWEGTLSQDQLTRASALIGLFKGLHLLFANDMADRWPKLANKAPVFDRLSPVQAMIGGGIPRMLETRQYIDALRGGL
;
A
#
# COMPACT_ATOMS: atom_id res chain seq x y z
N MET A 1 18.75 -9.18 -54.64
CA MET A 1 18.84 -8.17 -53.57
C MET A 1 17.44 -7.92 -53.02
N THR A 2 17.24 -8.23 -51.74
CA THR A 2 16.42 -7.45 -50.81
C THR A 2 14.88 -7.63 -50.77
N GLN A 3 14.50 -8.31 -49.68
CA GLN A 3 13.31 -8.18 -48.82
C GLN A 3 11.95 -8.76 -49.22
N ILE A 4 11.69 -9.89 -48.57
CA ILE A 4 10.40 -10.40 -48.11
C ILE A 4 9.77 -9.39 -47.14
N LEU A 5 8.56 -8.93 -47.44
CA LEU A 5 7.62 -8.36 -46.47
C LEU A 5 6.23 -8.93 -46.77
N THR A 6 5.93 -10.03 -46.11
CA THR A 6 4.60 -10.64 -45.99
C THR A 6 3.62 -9.62 -45.42
N LYS A 7 2.67 -9.18 -46.24
CA LYS A 7 1.50 -8.39 -45.85
C LYS A 7 0.55 -9.28 -45.03
N ALA A 8 0.46 -9.05 -43.73
CA ALA A 8 -0.55 -9.69 -42.89
C ALA A 8 -1.96 -9.23 -43.31
N PRO A 9 -2.98 -10.10 -43.31
CA PRO A 9 -4.33 -9.75 -43.72
C PRO A 9 -5.02 -8.82 -42.71
N HIS A 10 -5.68 -7.79 -43.26
CA HIS A 10 -6.29 -6.63 -42.61
C HIS A 10 -7.59 -6.92 -41.81
N ASP A 11 -7.94 -8.17 -41.48
CA ASP A 11 -9.28 -8.46 -40.93
C ASP A 11 -9.30 -9.54 -39.84
N ALA A 12 -8.73 -9.23 -38.67
CA ALA A 12 -8.82 -10.08 -37.47
C ALA A 12 -9.67 -9.48 -36.34
N PHE A 13 -10.24 -8.27 -36.49
CA PHE A 13 -11.19 -7.73 -35.50
C PHE A 13 -12.65 -8.02 -35.90
N LYS A 14 -12.96 -9.31 -36.09
CA LYS A 14 -14.35 -9.77 -36.13
C LYS A 14 -14.94 -9.74 -34.72
N ARG A 15 -15.63 -8.63 -34.43
CA ARG A 15 -17.00 -8.63 -33.88
C ARG A 15 -17.18 -9.41 -32.58
N ILE A 16 -16.69 -8.87 -31.46
CA ILE A 16 -17.24 -9.20 -30.15
C ILE A 16 -18.71 -8.76 -30.18
N ARG A 17 -19.63 -9.72 -30.06
CA ARG A 17 -21.06 -9.44 -29.99
C ARG A 17 -21.33 -8.71 -28.67
N ARG A 18 -22.11 -7.62 -28.72
CA ARG A 18 -22.61 -6.89 -27.54
C ARG A 18 -23.37 -7.77 -26.54
N SER A 19 -23.74 -9.01 -26.91
CA SER A 19 -24.43 -9.98 -26.07
C SER A 19 -23.53 -10.71 -25.06
N ASP A 20 -22.21 -10.71 -25.26
CA ASP A 20 -21.30 -11.55 -24.45
C ASP A 20 -20.70 -10.79 -23.24
N MET A 21 -21.15 -9.54 -23.01
CA MET A 21 -20.85 -8.76 -21.81
C MET A 21 -21.98 -8.81 -20.75
N ALA A 22 -22.98 -9.67 -20.96
CA ALA A 22 -24.00 -9.92 -19.97
C ALA A 22 -23.46 -10.90 -18.91
N SER A 23 -23.38 -10.39 -17.68
CA SER A 23 -23.23 -11.16 -16.43
C SER A 23 -21.81 -11.58 -16.03
N ALA A 24 -20.88 -10.62 -15.94
CA ALA A 24 -20.11 -10.54 -14.70
C ALA A 24 -20.99 -9.76 -13.72
N ALA A 25 -21.80 -10.46 -12.92
CA ALA A 25 -22.47 -9.84 -11.79
C ALA A 25 -21.39 -9.21 -10.92
N PHE A 26 -21.27 -7.88 -10.95
CA PHE A 26 -20.66 -7.17 -9.84
C PHE A 26 -21.59 -7.41 -8.68
N GLU A 27 -21.36 -8.49 -7.94
CA GLU A 27 -21.92 -8.65 -6.60
C GLU A 27 -21.66 -7.34 -5.88
N PRO A 28 -22.71 -6.60 -5.48
CA PRO A 28 -22.52 -5.36 -4.76
C PRO A 28 -21.72 -5.71 -3.53
N VAL A 29 -20.48 -5.21 -3.44
CA VAL A 29 -19.75 -5.26 -2.18
C VAL A 29 -20.61 -4.48 -1.20
N GLU A 30 -21.29 -5.20 -0.32
CA GLU A 30 -22.22 -4.62 0.63
C GLU A 30 -21.51 -3.47 1.34
N ALA A 31 -22.03 -2.24 1.14
CA ALA A 31 -21.42 -1.06 1.71
C ALA A 31 -21.36 -1.24 3.24
N PRO A 32 -20.24 -0.91 3.90
CA PRO A 32 -20.09 -1.13 5.33
C PRO A 32 -21.27 -0.50 6.09
N ARG A 33 -22.05 -1.33 6.80
CA ARG A 33 -23.16 -0.87 7.63
C ARG A 33 -22.57 -0.24 8.89
N GLY A 34 -22.37 1.09 8.88
CA GLY A 34 -21.90 1.87 10.04
C GLY A 34 -20.50 2.45 9.91
N LEU A 35 -20.05 3.16 10.97
CA LEU A 35 -18.71 3.74 11.03
C LEU A 35 -17.66 2.61 11.09
N GLN A 36 -16.81 2.52 10.06
CA GLN A 36 -15.67 1.61 10.08
C GLN A 36 -14.76 1.95 11.27
N THR A 37 -14.51 0.98 12.13
CA THR A 37 -13.63 1.12 13.30
C THR A 37 -12.54 0.04 13.30
N PHE A 38 -11.40 0.32 13.91
CA PHE A 38 -10.38 -0.71 14.16
C PHE A 38 -10.60 -1.46 15.48
N SER A 39 -11.52 -1.01 16.34
CA SER A 39 -11.83 -1.67 17.62
C SER A 39 -12.74 -2.89 17.47
N GLY A 40 -13.57 -2.94 16.44
CA GLY A 40 -14.53 -4.03 16.20
C GLY A 40 -13.89 -5.22 15.49
N ASP A 41 -14.08 -6.42 16.03
CA ASP A 41 -13.47 -7.65 15.51
C ASP A 41 -13.84 -7.94 14.04
N ASP A 42 -15.10 -7.70 13.66
CA ASP A 42 -15.58 -7.95 12.29
C ASP A 42 -14.93 -7.02 11.27
N ASP A 43 -14.79 -5.74 11.63
CA ASP A 43 -14.03 -4.78 10.81
C ASP A 43 -12.56 -5.19 10.70
N ARG A 44 -11.93 -5.62 11.80
CA ARG A 44 -10.53 -6.07 11.73
C ARG A 44 -10.36 -7.28 10.82
N ARG A 45 -11.24 -8.29 10.92
CA ARG A 45 -11.25 -9.45 10.03
C ARG A 45 -11.39 -9.04 8.56
N ARG A 46 -12.39 -8.19 8.27
CA ARG A 46 -12.68 -7.69 6.92
C ARG A 46 -11.51 -6.90 6.31
N LEU A 47 -10.83 -6.06 7.12
CA LEU A 47 -9.77 -5.16 6.64
C LEU A 47 -8.40 -5.84 6.53
N THR A 48 -8.17 -6.91 7.30
CA THR A 48 -6.86 -7.55 7.45
C THR A 48 -6.22 -7.92 6.10
N GLY A 49 -6.92 -8.64 5.23
CA GLY A 49 -6.35 -9.11 3.96
C GLY A 49 -5.88 -7.97 3.06
N ALA A 50 -6.69 -6.91 2.95
CA ALA A 50 -6.35 -5.74 2.15
C ALA A 50 -5.18 -4.95 2.77
N ALA A 51 -5.18 -4.78 4.10
CA ALA A 51 -4.12 -4.08 4.82
C ALA A 51 -2.77 -4.80 4.69
N VAL A 52 -2.72 -6.12 4.91
CA VAL A 52 -1.49 -6.92 4.75
C VAL A 52 -0.96 -6.78 3.33
N LYS A 53 -1.80 -6.99 2.31
CA LYS A 53 -1.39 -6.88 0.91
C LYS A 53 -0.83 -5.49 0.57
N ALA A 54 -1.46 -4.43 1.07
CA ALA A 54 -0.99 -3.06 0.84
C ALA A 54 0.34 -2.78 1.53
N VAL A 55 0.50 -3.19 2.80
CA VAL A 55 1.73 -2.97 3.56
C VAL A 55 2.91 -3.75 2.98
N LEU A 56 2.71 -4.99 2.55
CA LEU A 56 3.76 -5.75 1.88
C LEU A 56 4.26 -5.03 0.62
N ARG A 57 3.33 -4.56 -0.23
CA ARG A 57 3.66 -3.88 -1.49
C ARG A 57 4.32 -2.53 -1.31
N LEU A 58 3.89 -1.72 -0.33
CA LEU A 58 4.52 -0.43 -0.10
C LEU A 58 5.92 -0.57 0.50
N VAL A 59 6.14 -1.57 1.37
CA VAL A 59 7.49 -1.85 1.90
C VAL A 59 8.42 -2.30 0.79
N GLU A 60 7.93 -3.15 -0.13
CA GLU A 60 8.66 -3.53 -1.34
C GLU A 60 8.97 -2.32 -2.24
N ALA A 61 7.99 -1.45 -2.49
CA ALA A 61 8.17 -0.24 -3.31
C ALA A 61 9.25 0.69 -2.73
N TRP A 62 9.31 0.82 -1.39
CA TRP A 62 10.33 1.61 -0.70
C TRP A 62 11.70 0.91 -0.62
N GLY A 63 11.84 -0.32 -1.15
CA GLY A 63 13.06 -1.11 -1.01
C GLY A 63 13.37 -1.49 0.45
N GLY A 64 12.33 -1.68 1.26
CA GLY A 64 12.44 -2.04 2.67
C GLY A 64 12.79 -3.52 2.89
N SER A 65 13.51 -3.80 3.97
CA SER A 65 13.82 -5.18 4.37
C SER A 65 12.62 -5.86 5.04
N ASN A 66 12.67 -7.20 5.15
CA ASN A 66 11.67 -7.95 5.92
C ASN A 66 11.61 -7.50 7.38
N ALA A 67 12.77 -7.27 8.01
CA ALA A 67 12.85 -6.79 9.39
C ALA A 67 12.21 -5.40 9.54
N GLU A 68 12.48 -4.47 8.61
CA GLU A 68 11.85 -3.15 8.60
C GLU A 68 10.32 -3.27 8.46
N GLY A 69 9.85 -4.08 7.51
CA GLY A 69 8.42 -4.31 7.30
C GLY A 69 7.71 -4.91 8.52
N ALA A 70 8.33 -5.92 9.14
CA ALA A 70 7.81 -6.57 10.35
C ALA A 70 7.65 -5.56 11.50
N VAL A 71 8.68 -4.73 11.74
CA VAL A 71 8.65 -3.71 12.81
C VAL A 71 7.64 -2.60 12.50
N LEU A 72 7.59 -2.12 11.26
CA LEU A 72 6.63 -1.10 10.85
C LEU A 72 5.18 -1.58 11.02
N LEU A 73 4.88 -2.84 10.69
CA LEU A 73 3.55 -3.42 10.86
C LEU A 73 3.26 -3.83 12.31
N GLY A 74 4.29 -4.06 13.15
CA GLY A 74 4.13 -4.51 14.53
C GLY A 74 3.90 -6.02 14.64
N VAL A 75 4.65 -6.81 13.86
CA VAL A 75 4.62 -8.28 13.87
C VAL A 75 6.03 -8.85 14.05
N SER A 76 6.15 -10.14 14.38
CA SER A 76 7.44 -10.84 14.31
C SER A 76 7.90 -11.01 12.86
N GLU A 77 9.20 -11.11 12.62
CA GLU A 77 9.75 -11.43 11.29
C GLU A 77 9.19 -12.77 10.74
N SER A 78 9.05 -13.78 11.60
CA SER A 78 8.41 -15.05 11.22
C SER A 78 6.94 -14.92 10.79
N THR A 79 6.22 -13.94 11.33
CA THR A 79 4.85 -13.65 10.93
C THR A 79 4.83 -12.87 9.62
N TRP A 80 5.74 -11.91 9.46
CA TRP A 80 5.94 -11.19 8.20
C TRP A 80 6.28 -12.14 7.05
N ASP A 81 7.16 -13.11 7.26
CA ASP A 81 7.53 -14.09 6.23
C ASP A 81 6.34 -14.98 5.82
N ARG A 82 5.50 -15.40 6.78
CA ARG A 82 4.25 -16.12 6.47
C ARG A 82 3.25 -15.25 5.71
N MET A 83 3.15 -13.96 6.05
CA MET A 83 2.33 -13.01 5.30
C MET A 83 2.81 -12.87 3.85
N LYS A 84 4.13 -12.74 3.65
CA LYS A 84 4.73 -12.72 2.30
C LYS A 84 4.52 -14.01 1.52
N ALA A 85 4.59 -15.15 2.19
CA ALA A 85 4.34 -16.47 1.59
C ALA A 85 2.85 -16.75 1.32
N GLY A 86 1.94 -15.89 1.81
CA GLY A 86 0.49 -16.11 1.70
C GLY A 86 -0.03 -17.28 2.54
N THR A 87 0.69 -17.66 3.61
CA THR A 87 0.34 -18.78 4.51
C THR A 87 -0.11 -18.33 5.89
N TRP A 88 -0.29 -17.02 6.09
CA TRP A 88 -0.75 -16.44 7.35
C TRP A 88 -2.28 -16.22 7.33
N GLU A 89 -2.97 -16.87 8.28
CA GLU A 89 -4.45 -16.87 8.40
C GLU A 89 -4.96 -16.03 9.60
N GLY A 90 -4.14 -15.10 10.09
CA GLY A 90 -4.48 -14.32 11.28
C GLY A 90 -5.38 -13.11 11.00
N THR A 91 -5.74 -12.40 12.08
CA THR A 91 -6.39 -11.09 12.03
C THR A 91 -5.46 -10.05 12.62
N LEU A 92 -5.29 -8.91 11.95
CA LEU A 92 -4.50 -7.82 12.50
C LEU A 92 -5.20 -7.24 13.73
N SER A 93 -4.42 -6.86 14.74
CA SER A 93 -4.91 -6.13 15.91
C SER A 93 -5.29 -4.68 15.55
N GLN A 94 -5.96 -3.99 16.47
CA GLN A 94 -6.26 -2.57 16.32
C GLN A 94 -4.99 -1.74 16.12
N ASP A 95 -3.93 -2.04 16.88
CA ASP A 95 -2.61 -1.41 16.77
C ASP A 95 -2.02 -1.61 15.37
N GLN A 96 -2.02 -2.85 14.88
CA GLN A 96 -1.47 -3.21 13.58
C GLN A 96 -2.27 -2.58 12.42
N LEU A 97 -3.60 -2.48 12.53
CA LEU A 97 -4.42 -1.75 11.55
C LEU A 97 -4.19 -0.23 11.61
N THR A 98 -3.91 0.31 12.79
CA THR A 98 -3.54 1.72 12.94
C THR A 98 -2.20 2.00 12.24
N ARG A 99 -1.20 1.13 12.45
CA ARG A 99 0.09 1.15 11.73
C ARG A 99 -0.09 1.05 10.22
N ALA A 100 -0.85 0.06 9.76
CA ALA A 100 -1.14 -0.12 8.34
C ALA A 100 -1.83 1.11 7.73
N SER A 101 -2.83 1.68 8.42
CA SER A 101 -3.53 2.90 7.98
C SER A 101 -2.58 4.10 7.88
N ALA A 102 -1.66 4.27 8.83
CA ALA A 102 -0.65 5.32 8.79
C ALA A 102 0.27 5.17 7.56
N LEU A 103 0.80 3.96 7.33
CA LEU A 103 1.68 3.65 6.20
C LEU A 103 0.99 3.81 4.84
N ILE A 104 -0.22 3.28 4.70
CA ILE A 104 -1.01 3.38 3.46
C ILE A 104 -1.36 4.85 3.18
N GLY A 105 -1.75 5.60 4.21
CA GLY A 105 -2.01 7.03 4.10
C GLY A 105 -0.79 7.82 3.67
N LEU A 106 0.38 7.52 4.26
CA LEU A 106 1.66 8.12 3.89
C LEU A 106 2.03 7.80 2.44
N PHE A 107 1.96 6.53 2.03
CA PHE A 107 2.22 6.10 0.66
C PHE A 107 1.33 6.87 -0.34
N LYS A 108 0.03 6.92 -0.08
CA LYS A 108 -0.92 7.70 -0.90
C LYS A 108 -0.55 9.19 -0.95
N GLY A 109 -0.23 9.78 0.21
CA GLY A 109 0.16 11.19 0.30
C GLY A 109 1.40 11.50 -0.55
N LEU A 110 2.42 10.65 -0.49
CA LEU A 110 3.64 10.79 -1.27
C LEU A 110 3.38 10.71 -2.78
N HIS A 111 2.55 9.76 -3.23
CA HIS A 111 2.18 9.60 -4.64
C HIS A 111 1.25 10.70 -5.17
N LEU A 112 0.60 11.45 -4.29
CA LEU A 112 -0.12 12.68 -4.67
C LEU A 112 0.79 13.90 -4.69
N LEU A 113 1.80 13.94 -3.82
CA LEU A 113 2.75 15.05 -3.71
C LEU A 113 3.80 15.01 -4.83
N PHE A 114 4.35 13.84 -5.13
CA PHE A 114 5.38 13.63 -6.14
C PHE A 114 4.80 12.93 -7.37
N ALA A 115 5.01 13.52 -8.55
CA ALA A 115 4.60 12.93 -9.82
C ALA A 115 5.63 11.94 -10.43
N ASN A 116 6.68 11.58 -9.67
CA ASN A 116 7.80 10.76 -10.14
C ASN A 116 8.25 9.73 -9.08
N ASP A 117 9.36 9.04 -9.36
CA ASP A 117 9.96 8.00 -8.51
C ASP A 117 10.34 8.48 -7.10
N MET A 118 10.36 9.80 -6.85
CA MET A 118 10.59 10.36 -5.53
C MET A 118 9.56 9.88 -4.51
N ALA A 119 8.32 9.60 -4.92
CA ALA A 119 7.28 9.08 -4.03
C ALA A 119 7.71 7.79 -3.29
N ASP A 120 8.45 6.93 -3.98
CA ASP A 120 8.92 5.65 -3.44
C ASP A 120 10.30 5.75 -2.79
N ARG A 121 11.15 6.68 -3.25
CA ARG A 121 12.51 6.86 -2.72
C ARG A 121 12.55 7.68 -1.43
N TRP A 122 11.69 8.69 -1.31
CA TRP A 122 11.70 9.66 -0.22
C TRP A 122 11.70 9.02 1.19
N PRO A 123 10.94 7.94 1.47
CA PRO A 123 10.94 7.31 2.79
C PRO A 123 12.29 6.79 3.28
N LYS A 124 13.23 6.53 2.36
CA LYS A 124 14.59 6.04 2.68
C LYS A 124 15.64 7.15 2.67
N LEU A 125 15.29 8.37 2.24
CA LEU A 125 16.23 9.49 2.21
C LEU A 125 16.29 10.16 3.59
N ALA A 126 17.51 10.43 4.07
CA ALA A 126 17.71 11.20 5.29
C ALA A 126 17.00 12.56 5.18
N ASN A 127 16.20 12.90 6.18
CA ASN A 127 15.38 14.10 6.15
C ASN A 127 15.75 15.06 7.29
N LYS A 128 15.96 16.33 6.96
CA LYS A 128 16.39 17.38 7.90
C LYS A 128 15.23 18.03 8.66
N ALA A 129 13.98 17.73 8.31
CA ALA A 129 12.85 18.27 9.06
C ALA A 129 12.91 17.78 10.52
N PRO A 130 12.62 18.64 11.51
CA PRO A 130 12.80 18.32 12.94
C PRO A 130 12.13 17.01 13.38
N VAL A 131 10.98 16.67 12.78
CA VAL A 131 10.22 15.44 13.06
C VAL A 131 11.02 14.15 12.83
N PHE A 132 12.06 14.18 11.99
CA PHE A 132 12.87 13.01 11.61
C PHE A 132 14.23 12.94 12.29
N ASP A 133 14.66 13.98 13.03
CA ASP A 133 15.98 14.02 13.69
C ASP A 133 17.15 13.57 12.80
N ARG A 134 17.17 14.04 11.55
CA ARG A 134 18.18 13.69 10.51
C ARG A 134 18.18 12.21 10.07
N LEU A 135 17.28 11.38 10.60
CA LEU A 135 17.04 10.03 10.11
C LEU A 135 16.23 10.04 8.81
N SER A 136 16.19 8.91 8.12
CA SER A 136 15.16 8.69 7.12
C SER A 136 13.77 8.55 7.77
N PRO A 137 12.69 8.90 7.07
CA PRO A 137 11.33 8.68 7.56
C PRO A 137 11.06 7.25 8.03
N VAL A 138 11.55 6.23 7.33
CA VAL A 138 11.43 4.82 7.77
C VAL A 138 12.13 4.58 9.11
N GLN A 139 13.37 5.04 9.26
CA GLN A 139 14.11 4.88 10.52
C GLN A 139 13.44 5.61 11.68
N ALA A 140 12.94 6.83 11.44
CA ALA A 140 12.19 7.59 12.43
C ALA A 140 10.93 6.82 12.85
N MET A 141 10.13 6.34 11.89
CA MET A 141 8.92 5.55 12.18
C MET A 141 9.21 4.27 12.96
N ILE A 142 10.30 3.56 12.64
CA ILE A 142 10.73 2.38 13.38
C ILE A 142 11.08 2.73 14.83
N GLY A 143 11.89 3.77 15.05
CA GLY A 143 12.31 4.17 16.40
C GLY A 143 11.19 4.78 17.24
N GLY A 144 10.25 5.49 16.62
CA GLY A 144 9.20 6.23 17.31
C GLY A 144 7.82 5.58 17.31
N GLY A 145 7.64 4.45 16.62
CA GLY A 145 6.38 3.71 16.56
C GLY A 145 5.20 4.51 16.00
N ILE A 146 3.99 4.16 16.43
CA ILE A 146 2.74 4.78 15.93
C ILE A 146 2.75 6.31 16.01
N PRO A 147 3.13 6.96 17.12
CA PRO A 147 3.17 8.42 17.17
C PRO A 147 3.98 9.03 16.03
N ARG A 148 5.17 8.48 15.76
CA ARG A 148 6.04 8.95 14.67
C ARG A 148 5.49 8.64 13.29
N MET A 149 4.80 7.52 13.12
CA MET A 149 4.11 7.17 11.86
C MET A 149 2.98 8.16 11.54
N LEU A 150 2.19 8.55 12.56
CA LEU A 150 1.13 9.53 12.40
C LEU A 150 1.68 10.93 12.12
N GLU A 151 2.72 11.36 12.82
CA GLU A 151 3.40 12.63 12.56
C GLU A 151 4.01 12.67 11.15
N THR A 152 4.62 11.57 10.69
CA THR A 152 5.18 11.48 9.33
C THR A 152 4.09 11.61 8.27
N ARG A 153 2.95 10.94 8.47
CA ARG A 153 1.79 11.09 7.58
C ARG A 153 1.27 12.52 7.57
N GLN A 154 1.10 13.14 8.74
CA GLN A 154 0.64 14.52 8.87
C GLN A 154 1.59 15.50 8.18
N TYR A 155 2.91 15.28 8.29
CA TYR A 155 3.91 16.09 7.59
C TYR A 155 3.73 16.06 6.06
N ILE A 156 3.48 14.89 5.48
CA ILE A 156 3.19 14.79 4.04
C ILE A 156 1.82 15.36 3.68
N ASP A 157 0.81 15.13 4.51
CA ASP A 157 -0.52 15.71 4.34
C ASP A 157 -0.49 17.25 4.37
N ALA A 158 0.38 17.83 5.18
CA ALA A 158 0.63 19.26 5.26
C ALA A 158 1.27 19.81 3.97
N LEU A 159 2.35 19.16 3.49
CA LEU A 159 3.04 19.56 2.27
C LEU A 159 2.14 19.52 1.03
N ARG A 160 1.28 18.49 0.90
CA ARG A 160 0.30 18.46 -0.21
C ARG A 160 -0.82 19.49 -0.07
N GLY A 161 -1.08 19.97 1.14
CA GLY A 161 -2.09 20.98 1.46
C GLY A 161 -1.62 22.42 1.25
N GLY A 162 -0.34 22.63 0.93
CA GLY A 162 0.24 23.97 0.70
C GLY A 162 0.65 24.70 1.97
N LEU A 163 1.02 23.98 3.03
CA LEU A 163 1.68 24.55 4.20
C LEU A 163 3.14 24.94 3.91
#